data_AF-A0A2G4IXN4-F1
#
_entry.id   AF-A0A2G4IXN4-F1
#
_cell.length_a   1.000
_cell.length_b   1.000
_cell.length_c   1.000
_cell.angle_alpha   90.00
_cell.angle_beta   90.00
_cell.angle_gamma   90.00
#
_symmetry.space_group_name_H-M   'P 1'
#
loop_
_entity.id
_entity.type
_entity.pdbx_description
1 polymer ?
#
loop_
_entity_poly.entity_id
_entity_poly.type
_entity_poly.pdbx_seq_one_letter_code
_entity_poly.pdbx_strand_id
1 'polypeptide(L)'
;MRKKTLVGVAQLRSVETHGPAQKNPRGFSLIELLVVMAVIVILVSITSWGISLANTSAKTTRCANNLRQIGIAFHRFQHAFSKTPDANTVLNGLGEYLETQSLIYVCPAVPKAALGINVSYGVNPCVHRLLAESAKVVALDANADTLDYEGLDTALWETDTAPRHLDMMNVLFYDGHVDRHSVEELNPYAPTTGEQIRTARWKPDVGDCQCSNSYGNGYGLLGEYWANPNEWTGPSVQRIEPSIYFPFGAAGLYGVPYNIPLPGATADNPYPLKTAKFRGQIKADSSEPYTFHGCSDNRVWIFVNGTQVLETQMDGAGGVMTWFASTTPVSLVSGRWVDFEVRYLEHGSGSPSHLMVQWSCPSSPTRATIPTSNMRPARK
;
A
#
# COMPACT_ATOMS: atom_id res chain seq x y z
N MET A 1 112.86 20.35 41.54
CA MET A 1 112.47 21.60 40.82
C MET A 1 112.15 21.24 39.38
N ARG A 2 110.97 21.67 38.84
CA ARG A 2 110.57 21.68 37.40
C ARG A 2 110.40 20.30 36.73
N LYS A 3 109.49 20.02 35.79
CA LYS A 3 108.31 20.67 35.17
C LYS A 3 107.73 19.61 34.19
N LYS A 4 106.47 19.83 33.77
CA LYS A 4 105.82 19.40 32.51
C LYS A 4 105.05 18.07 32.45
N THR A 5 103.73 18.29 32.38
CA THR A 5 102.68 17.62 31.60
C THR A 5 103.14 16.98 30.29
N LEU A 6 102.63 15.78 29.99
CA LEU A 6 102.27 15.35 28.64
C LEU A 6 101.15 14.30 28.70
N VAL A 7 100.23 14.48 27.76
CA VAL A 7 98.93 13.85 27.56
C VAL A 7 99.08 12.37 27.20
N GLY A 8 98.23 11.52 27.78
CA GLY A 8 98.06 10.14 27.36
C GLY A 8 96.69 9.62 27.78
N VAL A 9 95.69 9.73 26.90
CA VAL A 9 94.37 9.13 27.12
C VAL A 9 93.98 8.28 25.92
N ALA A 10 93.85 7.00 26.22
CA ALA A 10 93.03 5.95 25.61
C ALA A 10 93.19 5.67 24.10
N GLN A 11 93.83 4.53 23.81
CA GLN A 11 93.58 3.76 22.59
C GLN A 11 92.10 3.38 22.51
N LEU A 12 91.44 3.79 21.44
CA LEU A 12 90.11 3.31 21.05
C LEU A 12 90.21 1.81 20.71
N ARG A 13 89.59 0.96 21.52
CA ARG A 13 89.29 -0.42 21.11
C ARG A 13 88.08 -0.37 20.18
N SER A 14 88.26 -0.85 18.95
CA SER A 14 87.17 -1.14 18.01
C SER A 14 86.28 -2.22 18.61
N VAL A 15 85.04 -1.86 18.94
CA VAL A 15 83.97 -2.82 19.24
C VAL A 15 83.49 -3.36 17.90
N GLU A 16 83.87 -4.58 17.55
CA GLU A 16 83.22 -5.32 16.48
C GLU A 16 81.82 -5.74 16.96
N THR A 17 80.79 -5.05 16.46
CA THR A 17 79.41 -5.47 16.62
C THR A 17 79.12 -6.58 15.61
N HIS A 18 79.06 -7.83 16.07
CA HIS A 18 78.40 -8.88 15.30
C HIS A 18 76.89 -8.56 15.22
N GLY A 19 76.47 -7.95 14.11
CA GLY A 19 75.06 -7.78 13.80
C GLY A 19 74.39 -9.16 13.67
N PRO A 20 73.14 -9.33 14.14
CA PRO A 20 72.44 -10.60 14.01
C PRO A 20 72.34 -10.96 12.52
N ALA A 21 72.72 -12.19 12.18
CA ALA A 21 72.57 -12.71 10.81
C ALA A 21 71.13 -12.52 10.35
N GLN A 22 70.93 -11.67 9.34
CA GLN A 22 69.64 -11.49 8.67
C GLN A 22 69.21 -12.84 8.11
N LYS A 23 68.24 -13.50 8.77
CA LYS A 23 67.52 -14.61 8.18
C LYS A 23 66.80 -14.06 6.95
N ASN A 24 67.20 -14.50 5.75
CA ASN A 24 66.44 -14.24 4.54
C ASN A 24 64.98 -14.68 4.79
N PRO A 25 63.99 -13.79 4.64
CA PRO A 25 62.60 -14.22 4.71
C PRO A 25 62.36 -15.26 3.62
N ARG A 26 61.91 -16.46 4.02
CA ARG A 26 61.50 -17.49 3.06
C ARG A 26 60.33 -16.91 2.26
N GLY A 27 60.53 -16.71 0.96
CA GLY A 27 59.47 -16.32 0.04
C GLY A 27 58.41 -17.42 -0.04
N PHE A 28 57.15 -17.02 -0.17
CA PHE A 28 56.03 -17.93 -0.30
C PHE A 28 56.16 -18.73 -1.61
N SER A 29 55.97 -20.05 -1.58
CA SER A 29 55.97 -20.85 -2.80
C SER A 29 54.68 -20.61 -3.59
N LEU A 30 54.76 -20.74 -4.91
CA LEU A 30 53.60 -20.58 -5.80
C LEU A 30 52.47 -21.58 -5.48
N ILE A 31 52.84 -22.78 -5.03
CA ILE A 31 51.89 -23.81 -4.61
C ILE A 31 51.18 -23.45 -3.30
N GLU A 32 51.88 -22.88 -2.30
CA GLU A 32 51.26 -22.43 -1.06
C GLU A 32 50.25 -21.32 -1.34
N LEU A 33 50.56 -20.39 -2.26
CA LEU A 33 49.63 -19.31 -2.63
C LEU A 33 48.37 -19.86 -3.32
N LEU A 34 48.54 -20.84 -4.21
CA LEU A 34 47.45 -21.47 -4.94
C LEU A 34 46.49 -22.19 -3.99
N VAL A 35 47.01 -22.94 -3.02
CA VAL A 35 46.19 -23.64 -2.01
C VAL A 35 45.40 -22.63 -1.17
N VAL A 36 46.01 -21.52 -0.76
CA VAL A 36 45.32 -20.48 0.02
C VAL A 36 44.18 -19.85 -0.77
N MET A 37 44.40 -19.50 -2.04
CA MET A 37 43.34 -18.96 -2.89
C MET A 37 42.22 -19.98 -3.10
N ALA A 38 42.54 -21.27 -3.29
CA ALA A 38 41.55 -22.34 -3.41
C ALA A 38 40.65 -22.43 -2.16
N VAL A 39 41.24 -22.37 -0.96
CA VAL A 39 40.47 -22.38 0.30
C VAL A 39 39.60 -21.13 0.43
N ILE A 40 40.11 -19.93 0.10
CA ILE A 40 39.32 -18.69 0.15
C ILE A 40 38.10 -18.78 -0.79
N VAL A 41 38.28 -19.27 -2.03
CA VAL A 41 37.18 -19.42 -2.99
C VAL A 41 36.10 -20.37 -2.44
N ILE A 42 36.49 -21.51 -1.87
CA ILE A 42 35.56 -22.47 -1.26
C ILE A 42 34.77 -21.81 -0.11
N LEU A 43 35.46 -21.09 0.79
CA LEU A 43 34.83 -20.41 1.92
C LEU A 43 33.84 -19.33 1.48
N VAL A 44 34.20 -18.52 0.48
CA VAL A 44 33.33 -17.47 -0.07
C VAL A 44 32.11 -18.08 -0.77
N SER A 45 32.29 -19.17 -1.53
CA SER A 45 31.18 -19.86 -2.20
C SER A 45 30.14 -20.39 -1.22
N ILE A 46 30.57 -21.00 -0.10
CA ILE A 46 29.64 -21.52 0.92
C ILE A 46 28.93 -20.36 1.66
N THR A 47 29.66 -19.28 1.97
CA THR A 47 29.12 -18.13 2.69
C THR A 47 28.08 -17.36 1.87
N SER A 48 28.31 -17.22 0.57
CA SER A 48 27.42 -16.48 -0.35
C SER A 48 26.00 -17.07 -0.38
N TRP A 49 25.88 -18.40 -0.43
CA TRP A 49 24.57 -19.06 -0.44
C TRP A 49 23.83 -18.91 0.90
N GLY A 50 24.55 -19.03 2.02
CA GLY A 50 23.98 -18.84 3.36
C GLY A 50 23.44 -17.42 3.63
N ILE A 51 24.08 -16.39 3.07
CA ILE A 51 23.63 -14.99 3.21
C ILE A 51 22.26 -14.77 2.55
N SER A 52 21.98 -15.41 1.41
CA SER A 52 20.68 -15.26 0.72
C SER A 52 19.53 -15.79 1.58
N LEU A 53 19.70 -16.98 2.16
CA LEU A 53 18.69 -17.58 3.05
C LEU A 53 18.49 -16.76 4.33
N ALA A 54 19.58 -16.28 4.94
CA ALA A 54 19.53 -15.42 6.11
C ALA A 54 18.75 -14.12 5.84
N ASN A 55 18.96 -13.51 4.68
CA ASN A 55 18.21 -12.32 4.26
C ASN A 55 16.71 -12.60 4.08
N THR A 56 16.34 -13.72 3.47
CA THR A 56 14.92 -14.12 3.33
C THR A 56 14.28 -14.39 4.68
N SER A 57 14.99 -15.03 5.60
CA SER A 57 14.54 -15.21 6.99
C SER A 57 14.35 -13.86 7.71
N ALA A 58 15.31 -12.94 7.58
CA ALA A 58 15.22 -11.62 8.19
C ALA A 58 14.02 -10.80 7.66
N LYS A 59 13.77 -10.86 6.34
CA LYS A 59 12.57 -10.26 5.73
C LYS A 59 11.28 -10.89 6.27
N THR A 60 11.28 -12.20 6.51
CA THR A 60 10.15 -12.94 7.09
C THR A 60 9.87 -12.48 8.52
N THR A 61 10.88 -12.44 9.38
CA THR A 61 10.73 -11.95 10.76
C THR A 61 10.25 -10.49 10.79
N ARG A 62 10.77 -9.66 9.90
CA ARG A 62 10.37 -8.25 9.81
C ARG A 62 8.93 -8.10 9.31
N CYS A 63 8.49 -8.90 8.34
CA CYS A 63 7.10 -8.96 7.90
C CYS A 63 6.16 -9.35 9.06
N ALA A 64 6.50 -10.42 9.79
CA ALA A 64 5.73 -10.83 10.96
C ALA A 64 5.65 -9.72 12.03
N ASN A 65 6.75 -9.00 12.26
CA ASN A 65 6.76 -7.86 13.18
C ASN A 65 5.91 -6.68 12.70
N ASN A 66 5.84 -6.43 11.39
CA ASN A 66 4.96 -5.41 10.82
C ASN A 66 3.48 -5.75 11.09
N LEU A 67 3.06 -6.99 10.82
CA LEU A 67 1.71 -7.47 11.13
C LEU A 67 1.40 -7.41 12.63
N ARG A 68 2.38 -7.74 13.49
CA ARG A 68 2.20 -7.66 14.95
C ARG A 68 1.96 -6.22 15.42
N GLN A 69 2.67 -5.25 14.86
CA GLN A 69 2.45 -3.83 15.16
C GLN A 69 1.08 -3.35 14.65
N ILE A 70 0.61 -3.82 13.49
CA ILE A 70 -0.76 -3.59 13.03
C ILE A 70 -1.77 -4.17 14.04
N GLY A 71 -1.55 -5.38 14.56
CA GLY A 71 -2.39 -5.99 15.60
C GLY A 71 -2.42 -5.19 16.92
N ILE A 72 -1.27 -4.66 17.35
CA ILE A 72 -1.21 -3.78 18.54
C ILE A 72 -2.03 -2.51 18.29
N ALA A 73 -1.86 -1.88 17.13
CA ALA A 73 -2.59 -0.67 16.76
C ALA A 73 -4.10 -0.92 16.64
N PHE A 74 -4.48 -2.06 16.08
CA PHE A 74 -5.86 -2.55 16.00
C PHE A 74 -6.52 -2.61 17.38
N HIS A 75 -5.85 -3.20 18.37
CA HIS A 75 -6.38 -3.27 19.74
C HIS A 75 -6.37 -1.92 20.46
N ARG A 76 -5.38 -1.05 20.19
CA ARG A 76 -5.39 0.33 20.72
C ARG A 76 -6.59 1.12 20.20
N PHE A 77 -6.92 0.98 18.92
CA PHE A 77 -8.11 1.58 18.32
C PHE A 77 -9.39 1.03 18.98
N GLN A 78 -9.48 -0.29 19.14
CA GLN A 78 -10.63 -0.92 19.81
C GLN A 78 -10.82 -0.39 21.23
N HIS A 79 -9.74 -0.28 21.99
CA HIS A 79 -9.77 0.25 23.35
C HIS A 79 -10.19 1.73 23.37
N ALA A 80 -9.70 2.55 22.43
CA ALA A 80 -10.01 3.97 22.37
C ALA A 80 -11.46 4.27 21.96
N PHE A 81 -12.01 3.51 21.01
CA PHE A 81 -13.33 3.78 20.43
C PHE A 81 -14.43 2.80 20.84
N SER A 82 -14.11 1.78 21.65
CA SER A 82 -15.02 0.68 22.04
C SER A 82 -15.68 0.00 20.84
N LYS A 83 -15.00 -0.02 19.68
CA LYS A 83 -15.48 -0.60 18.43
C LYS A 83 -14.34 -1.24 17.66
N THR A 84 -14.63 -2.34 16.96
CA THR A 84 -13.66 -2.98 16.07
C THR A 84 -13.47 -2.14 14.80
N PRO A 85 -12.23 -1.88 14.36
CA PRO A 85 -11.99 -1.15 13.12
C PRO A 85 -12.51 -1.96 11.93
N ASP A 86 -12.95 -1.24 10.89
CA ASP A 86 -13.24 -1.84 9.59
C ASP A 86 -11.96 -2.04 8.77
N ALA A 87 -12.07 -2.74 7.64
CA ALA A 87 -10.91 -3.08 6.82
C ALA A 87 -10.14 -1.83 6.35
N ASN A 88 -10.85 -0.77 5.96
CA ASN A 88 -10.24 0.50 5.56
C ASN A 88 -9.46 1.16 6.72
N THR A 89 -10.03 1.11 7.92
CA THR A 89 -9.40 1.62 9.14
C THR A 89 -8.15 0.80 9.45
N VAL A 90 -8.18 -0.53 9.30
CA VAL A 90 -6.98 -1.38 9.47
C VAL A 90 -5.90 -1.00 8.46
N LEU A 91 -6.25 -0.76 7.20
CA LEU A 91 -5.29 -0.46 6.12
C LEU A 91 -4.70 0.95 6.21
N ASN A 92 -5.50 1.94 6.62
CA ASN A 92 -5.14 3.36 6.48
C ASN A 92 -5.41 4.22 7.73
N GLY A 93 -6.31 3.79 8.61
CA GLY A 93 -6.79 4.57 9.75
C GLY A 93 -6.00 4.38 11.06
N LEU A 94 -5.16 3.36 11.17
CA LEU A 94 -4.39 3.08 12.40
C LEU A 94 -3.14 3.95 12.58
N GLY A 95 -2.90 4.93 11.69
CA GLY A 95 -1.67 5.73 11.66
C GLY A 95 -1.31 6.41 12.99
N GLU A 96 -2.31 6.87 13.76
CA GLU A 96 -2.09 7.50 15.08
C GLU A 96 -1.64 6.51 16.16
N TYR A 97 -1.87 5.21 15.95
CA TYR A 97 -1.53 4.15 16.90
C TYR A 97 -0.23 3.41 16.54
N LEU A 98 0.36 3.76 15.39
CA LEU A 98 1.57 3.15 14.84
C LEU A 98 2.78 4.07 15.03
N GLU A 99 3.86 3.52 15.58
CA GLU A 99 5.08 4.30 15.89
C GLU A 99 5.89 4.67 14.63
N THR A 100 5.64 4.03 13.48
CA THR A 100 6.37 4.27 12.22
C THR A 100 5.42 4.42 11.02
N GLN A 101 5.58 5.50 10.26
CA GLN A 101 4.75 5.86 9.10
C GLN A 101 4.95 4.92 7.89
N SER A 102 3.83 4.65 7.20
CA SER A 102 3.56 4.05 5.87
C SER A 102 4.21 2.70 5.49
N LEU A 103 5.47 2.44 5.82
CA LEU A 103 6.17 1.22 5.39
C LEU A 103 5.75 -0.04 6.14
N ILE A 104 5.03 0.11 7.25
CA ILE A 104 4.57 -1.02 8.04
C ILE A 104 3.53 -1.86 7.30
N TYR A 105 2.77 -1.25 6.39
CA TYR A 105 1.78 -1.93 5.55
C TYR A 105 2.39 -2.64 4.34
N VAL A 106 3.71 -2.55 4.15
CA VAL A 106 4.42 -3.17 3.05
C VAL A 106 5.38 -4.23 3.59
N CYS A 107 5.28 -5.42 3.00
CA CYS A 107 6.12 -6.56 3.29
C CYS A 107 7.53 -6.28 2.77
N PRO A 108 8.59 -6.48 3.57
CA PRO A 108 9.99 -6.29 3.15
C PRO A 108 10.44 -7.19 2.00
N ALA A 109 9.66 -8.22 1.65
CA ALA A 109 9.91 -9.07 0.49
C ALA A 109 9.40 -8.44 -0.82
N VAL A 110 8.52 -7.44 -0.76
CA VAL A 110 8.03 -6.71 -1.93
C VAL A 110 9.04 -5.60 -2.29
N PRO A 111 9.54 -5.55 -3.54
CA PRO A 111 10.44 -4.48 -3.96
C PRO A 111 9.73 -3.12 -3.87
N LYS A 112 10.36 -2.12 -3.26
CA LYS A 112 9.80 -0.76 -3.08
C LYS A 112 9.44 -0.03 -4.40
N ALA A 113 9.92 -0.56 -5.54
CA ALA A 113 9.65 -0.05 -6.89
C ALA A 113 8.67 -0.92 -7.71
N ALA A 114 8.23 -2.06 -7.16
CA ALA A 114 7.31 -2.97 -7.81
C ALA A 114 5.93 -2.80 -7.17
N LEU A 115 4.96 -2.53 -8.03
CA LEU A 115 3.53 -2.45 -7.76
C LEU A 115 3.11 -1.08 -7.18
N GLY A 116 2.21 -0.40 -7.88
CA GLY A 116 1.53 0.81 -7.39
C GLY A 116 0.55 0.51 -6.27
N ILE A 117 0.99 -0.22 -5.24
CA ILE A 117 0.18 -0.69 -4.11
C ILE A 117 0.76 -0.08 -2.84
N ASN A 118 -0.10 0.53 -2.03
CA ASN A 118 0.28 1.15 -0.76
C ASN A 118 0.30 0.15 0.41
N VAL A 119 -0.18 -1.08 0.18
CA VAL A 119 -0.32 -2.14 1.17
C VAL A 119 0.03 -3.47 0.49
N SER A 120 0.69 -4.39 1.18
CA SER A 120 0.92 -5.75 0.69
C SER A 120 0.31 -6.81 1.62
N TYR A 121 -0.66 -6.39 2.42
CA TYR A 121 -1.42 -7.24 3.31
C TYR A 121 -2.89 -7.13 2.96
N GLY A 122 -3.54 -8.28 2.80
CA GLY A 122 -4.96 -8.36 2.56
C GLY A 122 -5.69 -8.48 3.87
N VAL A 123 -6.70 -7.65 4.08
CA VAL A 123 -7.47 -7.59 5.32
C VAL A 123 -8.79 -8.33 5.14
N ASN A 124 -9.21 -9.01 6.20
CA ASN A 124 -10.52 -9.61 6.27
C ASN A 124 -11.58 -8.51 6.22
N PRO A 125 -12.49 -8.54 5.25
CA PRO A 125 -13.46 -7.46 5.11
C PRO A 125 -14.52 -7.37 6.21
N CYS A 126 -14.90 -8.49 6.84
CA CYS A 126 -15.79 -8.47 8.00
C CYS A 126 -15.00 -8.29 9.31
N VAL A 127 -13.76 -7.78 9.29
CA VAL A 127 -12.96 -7.58 10.51
C VAL A 127 -13.73 -6.82 11.60
N HIS A 128 -14.50 -5.79 11.23
CA HIS A 128 -15.34 -5.00 12.15
C HIS A 128 -16.44 -5.80 12.87
N ARG A 129 -16.77 -7.00 12.40
CA ARG A 129 -17.80 -7.89 12.98
C ARG A 129 -17.22 -9.14 13.62
N LEU A 130 -15.90 -9.35 13.54
CA LEU A 130 -15.27 -10.47 14.22
C LEU A 130 -15.48 -10.31 15.72
N LEU A 131 -15.87 -11.41 16.36
CA LEU A 131 -15.88 -11.50 17.82
C LEU A 131 -14.44 -11.72 18.32
N ALA A 132 -14.24 -11.62 19.63
CA ALA A 132 -12.93 -11.79 20.26
C ALA A 132 -12.37 -13.22 20.26
N GLU A 133 -12.47 -13.89 19.12
CA GLU A 133 -11.99 -15.24 18.87
C GLU A 133 -10.61 -15.22 18.23
N SER A 134 -9.63 -15.80 18.91
CA SER A 134 -8.23 -15.84 18.47
C SER A 134 -8.02 -16.57 17.14
N ALA A 135 -8.95 -17.41 16.71
CA ALA A 135 -8.80 -18.18 15.47
C ALA A 135 -9.08 -17.37 14.20
N LYS A 136 -9.70 -16.19 14.31
CA LYS A 136 -10.16 -15.42 13.15
C LYS A 136 -9.03 -14.62 12.52
N VAL A 137 -8.94 -14.69 11.19
CA VAL A 137 -7.96 -13.98 10.39
C VAL A 137 -8.36 -12.51 10.27
N VAL A 138 -7.41 -11.63 10.60
CA VAL A 138 -7.54 -10.18 10.43
C VAL A 138 -6.84 -9.73 9.16
N ALA A 139 -5.59 -10.16 8.95
CA ALA A 139 -4.83 -9.80 7.76
C ALA A 139 -3.79 -10.87 7.40
N LEU A 140 -3.35 -10.93 6.15
CA LEU A 140 -2.26 -11.81 5.73
C LEU A 140 -1.47 -11.24 4.55
N ASP A 141 -0.33 -11.85 4.20
CA ASP A 141 0.41 -11.51 2.98
C ASP A 141 -0.43 -11.69 1.70
N ALA A 142 -0.76 -10.58 1.04
CA ALA A 142 -1.63 -10.57 -0.14
C ALA A 142 -1.18 -9.58 -1.21
N ASN A 143 -1.61 -9.78 -2.44
CA ASN A 143 -1.55 -8.82 -3.55
C ASN A 143 -2.82 -7.96 -3.66
N ALA A 144 -3.80 -8.18 -2.78
CA ALA A 144 -5.04 -7.44 -2.68
C ALA A 144 -5.22 -6.85 -1.28
N ASP A 145 -5.85 -5.68 -1.18
CA ASP A 145 -6.09 -4.99 0.10
C ASP A 145 -7.19 -5.65 0.94
N THR A 146 -8.14 -6.34 0.30
CA THR A 146 -9.22 -7.10 0.94
C THR A 146 -9.42 -8.44 0.27
N LEU A 147 -9.67 -9.50 1.05
CA LEU A 147 -9.70 -10.88 0.57
C LEU A 147 -11.13 -11.39 0.34
N ASP A 148 -11.38 -12.02 -0.81
CA ASP A 148 -12.56 -12.86 -1.02
C ASP A 148 -12.42 -14.12 -0.17
N TYR A 149 -13.44 -14.42 0.63
CA TYR A 149 -13.60 -15.73 1.25
C TYR A 149 -15.00 -16.32 1.08
N GLU A 150 -15.98 -15.62 0.51
CA GLU A 150 -17.36 -16.11 0.36
C GLU A 150 -17.57 -16.85 -0.98
N GLY A 151 -16.59 -16.80 -1.90
CA GLY A 151 -16.56 -17.67 -3.08
C GLY A 151 -17.41 -17.15 -4.23
N LEU A 152 -17.54 -15.83 -4.35
CA LEU A 152 -18.11 -15.25 -5.57
C LEU A 152 -17.11 -15.28 -6.72
N ASP A 153 -15.80 -15.39 -6.46
CA ASP A 153 -14.79 -15.68 -7.49
C ASP A 153 -13.62 -16.50 -6.91
N THR A 154 -13.73 -17.84 -6.98
CA THR A 154 -12.69 -18.75 -6.49
C THR A 154 -11.33 -18.59 -7.17
N ALA A 155 -11.30 -17.98 -8.37
CA ALA A 155 -10.06 -17.73 -9.10
C ALA A 155 -9.24 -16.60 -8.45
N LEU A 156 -9.83 -15.78 -7.59
CA LEU A 156 -9.15 -14.68 -6.91
C LEU A 156 -8.20 -15.15 -5.81
N TRP A 157 -8.45 -16.29 -5.15
CA TRP A 157 -7.59 -16.72 -4.03
C TRP A 157 -6.13 -16.94 -4.45
N GLU A 158 -5.92 -17.59 -5.59
CA GLU A 158 -4.59 -17.86 -6.13
C GLU A 158 -3.87 -16.58 -6.57
N THR A 159 -4.61 -15.53 -6.96
CA THR A 159 -4.04 -14.26 -7.39
C THR A 159 -3.86 -13.26 -6.24
N ASP A 160 -4.76 -13.30 -5.27
CA ASP A 160 -4.84 -12.36 -4.16
C ASP A 160 -3.90 -12.76 -3.02
N THR A 161 -3.67 -14.05 -2.80
CA THR A 161 -2.67 -14.49 -1.82
C THR A 161 -1.26 -14.36 -2.36
N ALA A 162 -0.30 -14.11 -1.46
CA ALA A 162 1.08 -13.87 -1.85
C ALA A 162 2.06 -14.60 -0.93
N PRO A 163 2.39 -15.86 -1.21
CA PRO A 163 3.39 -16.60 -0.45
C PRO A 163 4.80 -16.04 -0.73
N ARG A 164 5.28 -15.13 0.12
CA ARG A 164 6.55 -14.40 -0.06
C ARG A 164 7.67 -14.91 0.85
N HIS A 165 7.35 -15.77 1.81
CA HIS A 165 8.25 -16.15 2.90
C HIS A 165 8.50 -17.65 2.89
N LEU A 166 9.33 -18.11 1.95
CA LEU A 166 9.62 -19.53 1.74
C LEU A 166 8.32 -20.33 1.49
N ASP A 167 7.56 -19.88 0.49
CA ASP A 167 6.26 -20.44 0.08
C ASP A 167 5.17 -20.42 1.17
N MET A 168 5.35 -19.58 2.20
CA MET A 168 4.37 -19.37 3.27
C MET A 168 3.97 -17.89 3.34
N MET A 169 2.84 -17.64 3.99
CA MET A 169 2.33 -16.32 4.34
C MET A 169 2.45 -16.09 5.84
N ASN A 170 2.70 -14.86 6.25
CA ASN A 170 2.43 -14.42 7.61
C ASN A 170 0.97 -13.98 7.72
N VAL A 171 0.34 -14.34 8.82
CA VAL A 171 -1.10 -14.16 9.05
C VAL A 171 -1.29 -13.54 10.43
N LEU A 172 -1.95 -12.40 10.49
CA LEU A 172 -2.40 -11.74 11.70
C LEU A 172 -3.78 -12.25 12.09
N PHE A 173 -3.91 -12.67 13.34
CA PHE A 173 -5.16 -13.11 13.93
C PHE A 173 -5.76 -12.07 14.87
N TYR A 174 -7.03 -12.25 15.23
CA TYR A 174 -7.82 -11.28 15.97
C TYR A 174 -7.26 -10.90 17.34
N ASP A 175 -6.65 -11.84 18.05
CA ASP A 175 -5.99 -11.62 19.35
C ASP A 175 -4.60 -10.96 19.24
N GLY A 176 -4.17 -10.62 18.02
CA GLY A 176 -2.90 -9.96 17.73
C GLY A 176 -1.70 -10.90 17.57
N HIS A 177 -1.88 -12.23 17.63
CA HIS A 177 -0.80 -13.15 17.28
C HIS A 177 -0.57 -13.17 15.76
N VAL A 178 0.67 -13.46 15.38
CA VAL A 178 1.07 -13.61 13.97
C VAL A 178 1.71 -14.97 13.81
N ASP A 179 1.17 -15.76 12.89
CA ASP A 179 1.68 -17.11 12.61
C ASP A 179 1.87 -17.32 11.11
N ARG A 180 2.59 -18.37 10.75
CA ARG A 180 2.88 -18.73 9.35
C ARG A 180 1.98 -19.86 8.89
N HIS A 181 1.33 -19.63 7.75
CA HIS A 181 0.44 -20.61 7.12
C HIS A 181 0.76 -20.77 5.64
N SER A 182 0.48 -21.97 5.14
CA SER A 182 0.45 -22.23 3.70
C SER A 182 -0.81 -21.63 3.08
N VAL A 183 -0.81 -21.44 1.75
CA VAL A 183 -1.97 -20.93 1.02
C VAL A 183 -3.13 -21.91 1.11
N GLU A 184 -2.84 -23.21 1.14
CA GLU A 184 -3.80 -24.30 1.17
C GLU A 184 -4.50 -24.43 2.54
N GLU A 185 -3.77 -24.25 3.64
CA GLU A 185 -4.32 -24.34 5.00
C GLU A 185 -5.44 -23.34 5.28
N LEU A 186 -5.32 -22.14 4.70
CA LEU A 186 -6.28 -21.05 4.87
C LEU A 186 -7.22 -20.88 3.69
N ASN A 187 -7.12 -21.74 2.67
CA ASN A 187 -7.90 -21.63 1.44
C ASN A 187 -9.40 -21.77 1.74
N PRO A 188 -10.19 -20.69 1.62
CA PRO A 188 -11.63 -20.74 1.86
C PRO A 188 -12.37 -21.52 0.79
N TYR A 189 -11.72 -21.88 -0.33
CA TYR A 189 -12.28 -22.61 -1.46
C TYR A 189 -11.78 -24.05 -1.59
N ALA A 190 -11.10 -24.56 -0.55
CA ALA A 190 -10.67 -25.94 -0.53
C ALA A 190 -11.87 -26.89 -0.80
N PRO A 191 -11.77 -27.85 -1.76
CA PRO A 191 -12.92 -28.62 -2.22
C PRO A 191 -13.69 -29.37 -1.13
N THR A 192 -13.01 -29.78 -0.07
CA THR A 192 -13.57 -30.60 1.02
C THR A 192 -13.68 -29.85 2.35
N THR A 193 -12.82 -28.86 2.59
CA THR A 193 -12.70 -28.17 3.88
C THR A 193 -13.04 -26.67 3.81
N GLY A 194 -13.32 -26.13 2.62
CA GLY A 194 -13.51 -24.70 2.40
C GLY A 194 -14.57 -24.08 3.32
N GLU A 195 -15.74 -24.69 3.46
CA GLU A 195 -16.79 -24.16 4.37
C GLU A 195 -16.36 -24.19 5.84
N GLN A 196 -15.66 -25.25 6.27
CA GLN A 196 -15.14 -25.34 7.62
C GLN A 196 -14.06 -24.28 7.87
N ILE A 197 -13.18 -24.05 6.89
CA ILE A 197 -12.15 -23.00 6.96
C ILE A 197 -12.81 -21.62 6.98
N ARG A 198 -13.79 -21.36 6.10
CA ARG A 198 -14.55 -20.09 6.06
C ARG A 198 -15.17 -19.79 7.41
N THR A 199 -15.93 -20.72 7.96
CA THR A 199 -16.60 -20.56 9.26
C THR A 199 -15.60 -20.40 10.41
N ALA A 200 -14.56 -21.23 10.47
CA ALA A 200 -13.59 -21.20 11.56
C ALA A 200 -12.65 -19.99 11.53
N ARG A 201 -12.28 -19.49 10.35
CA ARG A 201 -11.19 -18.51 10.19
C ARG A 201 -11.63 -17.16 9.64
N TRP A 202 -12.66 -17.12 8.80
CA TRP A 202 -12.96 -15.92 7.99
C TRP A 202 -14.27 -15.25 8.36
N LYS A 203 -15.33 -16.04 8.56
CA LYS A 203 -16.69 -15.55 8.88
C LYS A 203 -16.78 -15.09 10.33
N PRO A 204 -17.53 -14.02 10.60
CA PRO A 204 -17.95 -13.70 11.96
C PRO A 204 -18.99 -14.72 12.45
N ASP A 205 -19.02 -14.99 13.75
CA ASP A 205 -19.94 -15.96 14.36
C ASP A 205 -21.37 -15.43 14.54
N VAL A 206 -21.57 -14.14 14.26
CA VAL A 206 -22.89 -13.52 14.19
C VAL A 206 -23.53 -13.80 12.81
N GLY A 207 -24.66 -14.49 12.81
CA GLY A 207 -25.46 -14.71 11.60
C GLY A 207 -25.86 -13.38 10.96
N ASP A 208 -25.83 -13.31 9.63
CA ASP A 208 -26.06 -12.13 8.77
C ASP A 208 -24.86 -11.19 8.50
N CYS A 209 -23.60 -11.68 8.37
CA CYS A 209 -22.61 -10.91 7.59
C CYS A 209 -22.86 -11.16 6.10
N GLN A 210 -23.45 -10.19 5.40
CA GLN A 210 -23.33 -10.09 3.94
C GLN A 210 -21.91 -9.60 3.60
N CYS A 211 -20.92 -10.46 3.84
CA CYS A 211 -19.50 -10.24 3.52
C CYS A 211 -19.23 -10.30 2.02
N SER A 212 -20.24 -10.70 1.25
CA SER A 212 -20.24 -10.78 -0.22
C SER A 212 -20.00 -9.43 -0.91
N ASN A 213 -19.74 -8.36 -0.17
CA ASN A 213 -19.53 -7.02 -0.68
C ASN A 213 -18.14 -6.47 -0.34
N SER A 214 -17.11 -7.31 -0.31
CA SER A 214 -15.76 -6.85 0.00
C SER A 214 -14.67 -7.62 -0.75
N TYR A 215 -14.81 -7.66 -2.07
CA TYR A 215 -13.77 -8.10 -2.99
C TYR A 215 -12.69 -7.03 -3.15
N GLY A 216 -11.42 -7.41 -2.94
CA GLY A 216 -10.36 -6.90 -3.81
C GLY A 216 -10.68 -7.45 -5.22
N ASN A 217 -11.13 -6.65 -6.18
CA ASN A 217 -10.42 -5.59 -6.88
C ASN A 217 -11.03 -4.20 -6.65
N GLY A 218 -11.21 -3.82 -5.37
CA GLY A 218 -11.39 -2.45 -4.91
C GLY A 218 -12.78 -1.92 -5.20
N TYR A 219 -13.63 -1.79 -4.19
CA TYR A 219 -14.77 -0.91 -4.32
C TYR A 219 -14.31 0.51 -4.63
N GLY A 220 -14.96 1.12 -5.63
CA GLY A 220 -14.52 2.40 -6.15
C GLY A 220 -14.42 2.43 -7.67
N LEU A 221 -13.76 3.47 -8.18
CA LEU A 221 -13.52 3.66 -9.61
C LEU A 221 -12.02 3.75 -9.87
N LEU A 222 -11.59 3.31 -11.06
CA LEU A 222 -10.22 3.51 -11.51
C LEU A 222 -10.00 5.00 -11.78
N GLY A 223 -9.29 5.67 -10.88
CA GLY A 223 -8.84 7.05 -11.02
C GLY A 223 -7.53 7.12 -11.81
N GLU A 224 -7.52 7.93 -12.85
CA GLU A 224 -6.36 8.23 -13.68
C GLU A 224 -6.13 9.74 -13.65
N TYR A 225 -4.90 10.16 -13.37
CA TYR A 225 -4.56 11.54 -13.04
C TYR A 225 -3.42 12.05 -13.91
N TRP A 226 -3.56 13.27 -14.42
CA TRP A 226 -2.54 13.92 -15.26
C TRP A 226 -2.25 15.34 -14.80
N ALA A 227 -0.98 15.73 -14.92
CA ALA A 227 -0.55 17.12 -14.75
C ALA A 227 -0.68 17.96 -16.04
N ASN A 228 -1.00 17.31 -17.16
CA ASN A 228 -1.15 17.94 -18.46
C ASN A 228 -2.60 18.49 -18.62
N PRO A 229 -2.78 19.77 -18.99
CA PRO A 229 -4.10 20.32 -19.31
C PRO A 229 -4.64 19.84 -20.67
N ASN A 230 -3.80 19.27 -21.54
CA ASN A 230 -4.22 18.72 -22.84
C ASN A 230 -4.84 17.32 -22.67
N GLU A 231 -6.07 17.35 -22.17
CA GLU A 231 -7.12 16.32 -22.07
C GLU A 231 -6.70 14.84 -22.21
N TRP A 232 -6.45 14.22 -21.04
CA TRP A 232 -6.34 12.77 -20.79
C TRP A 232 -5.29 12.01 -21.62
N THR A 233 -4.21 12.69 -22.02
CA THR A 233 -3.10 12.09 -22.76
C THR A 233 -1.77 12.23 -22.02
N GLY A 234 -0.88 11.26 -22.21
CA GLY A 234 0.46 11.23 -21.62
C GLY A 234 0.56 10.40 -20.32
N PRO A 235 1.71 10.46 -19.62
CA PRO A 235 1.95 9.71 -18.40
C PRO A 235 0.93 10.07 -17.31
N SER A 236 0.28 9.06 -16.75
CA SER A 236 -0.67 9.21 -15.66
C SER A 236 -0.24 8.45 -14.41
N VAL A 237 -0.74 8.92 -13.26
CA VAL A 237 -0.80 8.12 -12.04
C VAL A 237 -2.18 7.47 -12.00
N GLN A 238 -2.23 6.19 -11.65
CA GLN A 238 -3.47 5.42 -11.56
C GLN A 238 -3.63 4.82 -10.17
N ARG A 239 -4.85 4.83 -9.63
CA ARG A 239 -5.22 4.24 -8.34
C ARG A 239 -6.74 4.02 -8.26
N ILE A 240 -7.20 3.24 -7.28
CA ILE A 240 -8.63 3.01 -7.07
C ILE A 240 -9.18 4.01 -6.06
N GLU A 241 -10.30 4.62 -6.41
CA GLU A 241 -10.96 5.65 -5.61
C GLU A 241 -12.23 5.14 -4.97
N PRO A 242 -12.30 5.05 -3.63
CA PRO A 242 -13.48 4.56 -2.94
C PRO A 242 -14.67 5.52 -3.05
N SER A 243 -14.43 6.77 -3.43
CA SER A 243 -15.44 7.79 -3.66
C SER A 243 -14.96 8.82 -4.68
N ILE A 244 -15.89 9.57 -5.26
CA ILE A 244 -15.57 10.77 -6.04
C ILE A 244 -15.90 11.98 -5.16
N TYR A 245 -15.18 12.10 -4.04
CA TYR A 245 -15.30 13.21 -3.10
C TYR A 245 -13.88 13.67 -2.76
N PHE A 246 -13.41 14.70 -3.45
CA PHE A 246 -12.03 15.14 -3.39
C PHE A 246 -11.93 16.62 -3.04
N PRO A 247 -11.52 16.95 -1.80
CA PRO A 247 -11.09 18.29 -1.42
C PRO A 247 -9.61 18.50 -1.76
N PHE A 248 -9.28 18.84 -3.01
CA PHE A 248 -7.89 19.04 -3.45
C PHE A 248 -7.24 20.33 -2.90
N GLY A 249 -8.05 21.36 -2.61
CA GLY A 249 -7.59 22.73 -2.34
C GLY A 249 -6.89 22.98 -1.00
N ALA A 250 -6.35 24.19 -0.84
CA ALA A 250 -5.52 24.57 0.31
C ALA A 250 -6.12 24.23 1.68
N ALA A 251 -5.26 23.80 2.61
CA ALA A 251 -5.67 23.27 3.91
C ALA A 251 -6.56 24.23 4.73
N GLY A 252 -6.37 25.54 4.55
CA GLY A 252 -7.16 26.58 5.21
C GLY A 252 -8.63 26.67 4.76
N LEU A 253 -8.99 26.07 3.63
CA LEU A 253 -10.38 26.08 3.11
C LEU A 253 -11.13 24.78 3.44
N TYR A 254 -10.44 23.63 3.46
CA TYR A 254 -11.09 22.31 3.46
C TYR A 254 -10.47 21.26 4.39
N GLY A 255 -9.51 21.63 5.26
CA GLY A 255 -8.86 20.70 6.20
C GLY A 255 -7.60 20.05 5.63
N VAL A 256 -7.41 18.73 5.76
CA VAL A 256 -6.25 18.05 5.15
C VAL A 256 -6.53 17.87 3.65
N PRO A 257 -5.78 18.51 2.74
CA PRO A 257 -6.01 18.39 1.30
C PRO A 257 -5.82 16.95 0.85
N TYR A 258 -6.73 16.50 0.00
CA TYR A 258 -6.65 15.22 -0.64
C TYR A 258 -5.51 15.27 -1.69
N ASN A 259 -4.40 14.56 -1.46
CA ASN A 259 -3.20 14.70 -2.27
C ASN A 259 -3.08 13.61 -3.36
N ILE A 260 -2.74 14.04 -4.59
CA ILE A 260 -2.35 13.16 -5.70
C ILE A 260 -0.87 13.39 -6.00
N PRO A 261 0.03 12.44 -5.70
CA PRO A 261 1.46 12.60 -5.96
C PRO A 261 1.74 12.51 -7.46
N LEU A 262 1.72 13.66 -8.15
CA LEU A 262 2.07 13.79 -9.56
C LEU A 262 3.48 14.39 -9.73
N PRO A 263 4.24 13.97 -10.75
CA PRO A 263 5.49 14.64 -11.09
C PRO A 263 5.25 16.09 -11.54
N GLY A 264 6.18 17.00 -11.21
CA GLY A 264 6.12 18.41 -11.66
C GLY A 264 5.61 19.41 -10.62
N ALA A 265 5.44 19.01 -9.35
CA ALA A 265 5.13 19.95 -8.27
C ALA A 265 6.28 20.96 -8.04
N THR A 266 5.93 22.23 -7.83
CA THR A 266 6.87 23.32 -7.52
C THR A 266 6.45 24.05 -6.25
N ALA A 267 7.28 24.96 -5.73
CA ALA A 267 6.91 25.79 -4.57
C ALA A 267 5.67 26.67 -4.85
N ASP A 268 5.51 27.13 -6.09
CA ASP A 268 4.38 27.97 -6.52
C ASP A 268 3.15 27.17 -6.98
N ASN A 269 3.33 25.88 -7.31
CA ASN A 269 2.25 24.96 -7.66
C ASN A 269 2.51 23.57 -7.05
N PRO A 270 2.21 23.39 -5.75
CA PRO A 270 2.46 22.14 -5.04
C PRO A 270 1.52 20.99 -5.48
N TYR A 271 0.40 21.30 -6.14
CA TYR A 271 -0.60 20.31 -6.59
C TYR A 271 -0.82 20.45 -8.10
N PRO A 272 0.01 19.80 -8.94
CA PRO A 272 0.04 20.04 -10.38
C PRO A 272 -1.09 19.32 -11.15
N LEU A 273 -2.08 18.73 -10.47
CA LEU A 273 -3.19 18.04 -11.11
C LEU A 273 -3.94 18.99 -12.06
N LYS A 274 -4.13 18.56 -13.31
CA LYS A 274 -4.89 19.31 -14.32
C LYS A 274 -6.07 18.55 -14.88
N THR A 275 -5.96 17.24 -15.08
CA THR A 275 -7.09 16.43 -15.53
C THR A 275 -7.16 15.10 -14.78
N ALA A 276 -8.38 14.58 -14.64
CA ALA A 276 -8.61 13.24 -14.12
C ALA A 276 -9.75 12.51 -14.84
N LYS A 277 -9.70 11.18 -14.81
CA LYS A 277 -10.75 10.26 -15.28
C LYS A 277 -11.00 9.23 -14.20
N PHE A 278 -12.27 8.97 -13.91
CA PHE A 278 -12.71 7.93 -12.98
C PHE A 278 -13.57 6.97 -13.78
N ARG A 279 -13.11 5.74 -13.98
CA ARG A 279 -13.77 4.76 -14.84
C ARG A 279 -14.14 3.50 -14.09
N GLY A 280 -15.31 2.97 -14.40
CA GLY A 280 -15.79 1.74 -13.81
C GLY A 280 -17.27 1.56 -14.08
N GLN A 281 -17.95 0.97 -13.13
CA GLN A 281 -19.36 0.68 -13.21
C GLN A 281 -20.00 0.93 -11.85
N ILE A 282 -21.27 1.33 -11.87
CA ILE A 282 -22.05 1.54 -10.66
C ILE A 282 -23.30 0.67 -10.66
N LYS A 283 -23.86 0.40 -9.47
CA LYS A 283 -25.17 -0.24 -9.32
C LYS A 283 -26.07 0.61 -8.43
N ALA A 284 -27.37 0.61 -8.72
CA ALA A 284 -28.38 1.23 -7.86
C ALA A 284 -28.87 0.25 -6.79
N ASP A 285 -29.30 0.79 -5.64
CA ASP A 285 -29.94 0.00 -4.58
C ASP A 285 -31.42 -0.22 -4.89
N SER A 286 -32.08 0.75 -5.52
CA SER A 286 -33.48 0.70 -5.93
C SER A 286 -33.63 0.84 -7.46
N SER A 287 -34.71 0.29 -8.01
CA SER A 287 -35.06 0.46 -9.43
C SER A 287 -35.82 1.76 -9.62
N GLU A 288 -35.11 2.87 -9.73
CA GLU A 288 -35.66 4.22 -9.73
C GLU A 288 -34.91 5.14 -10.70
N PRO A 289 -35.48 6.30 -11.06
CA PRO A 289 -34.73 7.35 -11.74
C PRO A 289 -33.79 8.06 -10.76
N TYR A 290 -32.48 7.93 -10.97
CA TYR A 290 -31.44 8.59 -10.17
C TYR A 290 -31.01 9.91 -10.80
N THR A 291 -30.81 10.93 -9.97
CA THR A 291 -30.22 12.21 -10.37
C THR A 291 -28.76 12.24 -9.93
N PHE A 292 -27.84 12.52 -10.86
CA PHE A 292 -26.43 12.72 -10.51
C PHE A 292 -26.16 14.20 -10.30
N HIS A 293 -25.28 14.51 -9.35
CA HIS A 293 -24.94 15.86 -8.95
C HIS A 293 -23.42 16.02 -9.00
N GLY A 294 -22.92 16.94 -9.81
CA GLY A 294 -21.50 17.25 -9.95
C GLY A 294 -21.17 18.63 -9.39
N CYS A 295 -20.08 18.72 -8.62
CA CYS A 295 -19.50 19.97 -8.11
C CYS A 295 -17.99 19.91 -8.33
N SER A 296 -17.42 20.89 -9.03
CA SER A 296 -15.99 20.92 -9.32
C SER A 296 -15.51 22.33 -9.57
N ASP A 297 -14.26 22.59 -9.22
CA ASP A 297 -13.49 23.73 -9.72
C ASP A 297 -12.46 23.11 -10.67
N ASN A 298 -12.57 23.18 -12.00
CA ASN A 298 -13.55 23.96 -12.79
C ASN A 298 -14.62 23.12 -13.51
N ARG A 299 -14.23 22.07 -14.25
CA ARG A 299 -15.15 21.35 -15.14
C ARG A 299 -15.30 19.89 -14.73
N VAL A 300 -16.54 19.40 -14.76
CA VAL A 300 -16.86 17.99 -14.57
C VAL A 300 -17.83 17.49 -15.63
N TRP A 301 -17.58 16.28 -16.11
CA TRP A 301 -18.50 15.53 -16.96
C TRP A 301 -18.87 14.22 -16.27
N ILE A 302 -20.11 13.78 -16.44
CA ILE A 302 -20.60 12.49 -15.97
C ILE A 302 -21.20 11.75 -17.15
N PHE A 303 -20.80 10.50 -17.31
CA PHE A 303 -21.29 9.58 -18.33
C PHE A 303 -21.89 8.34 -17.67
N VAL A 304 -23.03 7.90 -18.16
CA VAL A 304 -23.69 6.65 -17.76
C VAL A 304 -23.96 5.83 -19.02
N ASN A 305 -23.51 4.58 -19.06
CA ASN A 305 -23.55 3.72 -20.25
C ASN A 305 -22.99 4.41 -21.52
N GLY A 306 -21.87 5.13 -21.35
CA GLY A 306 -21.22 5.87 -22.44
C GLY A 306 -21.95 7.13 -22.92
N THR A 307 -23.14 7.42 -22.41
CA THR A 307 -23.89 8.65 -22.74
C THR A 307 -23.55 9.76 -21.75
N GLN A 308 -23.19 10.95 -22.24
CA GLN A 308 -22.99 12.11 -21.39
C GLN A 308 -24.31 12.55 -20.78
N VAL A 309 -24.41 12.52 -19.45
CA VAL A 309 -25.59 12.92 -18.69
C VAL A 309 -25.40 14.25 -17.97
N LEU A 310 -24.15 14.61 -17.65
CA LEU A 310 -23.80 15.91 -17.09
C LEU A 310 -22.57 16.49 -17.79
N GLU A 311 -22.60 17.79 -17.97
CA GLU A 311 -21.43 18.63 -18.21
C GLU A 311 -21.67 19.98 -17.54
N THR A 312 -20.73 20.40 -16.71
CA THR A 312 -20.81 21.71 -16.06
C THR A 312 -19.42 22.30 -15.92
N GLN A 313 -19.35 23.61 -16.18
CA GLN A 313 -18.19 24.47 -15.94
C GLN A 313 -18.58 25.40 -14.79
N MET A 314 -17.75 25.44 -13.75
CA MET A 314 -17.89 26.37 -12.64
C MET A 314 -16.69 27.32 -12.65
N ASP A 315 -16.93 28.57 -13.04
CA ASP A 315 -15.91 29.63 -13.14
C ASP A 315 -15.76 30.42 -11.83
N GLY A 316 -15.84 29.73 -10.69
CA GLY A 316 -15.77 30.32 -9.35
C GLY A 316 -14.48 29.94 -8.64
N ALA A 317 -13.53 30.88 -8.57
CA ALA A 317 -12.29 30.70 -7.83
C ALA A 317 -12.55 30.32 -6.35
N GLY A 318 -12.23 29.09 -5.96
CA GLY A 318 -11.93 28.73 -4.58
C GLY A 318 -13.03 28.91 -3.52
N GLY A 319 -14.32 28.86 -3.88
CA GLY A 319 -15.41 29.23 -2.96
C GLY A 319 -16.58 28.26 -2.91
N VAL A 320 -16.53 27.34 -1.94
CA VAL A 320 -17.66 26.58 -1.36
C VAL A 320 -18.18 25.37 -2.15
N MET A 321 -18.06 24.19 -1.54
CA MET A 321 -18.59 22.87 -1.97
C MET A 321 -20.13 22.75 -1.91
N THR A 322 -20.86 23.80 -2.27
CA THR A 322 -22.33 23.84 -2.19
C THR A 322 -23.01 23.94 -3.54
N TRP A 323 -22.27 24.27 -4.61
CA TRP A 323 -22.83 24.50 -5.93
C TRP A 323 -22.77 23.21 -6.75
N PHE A 324 -23.89 22.51 -6.84
CA PHE A 324 -24.02 21.28 -7.62
C PHE A 324 -24.85 21.50 -8.87
N ALA A 325 -24.30 21.16 -10.03
CA ALA A 325 -25.11 20.94 -11.22
C ALA A 325 -25.73 19.54 -11.17
N SER A 326 -26.96 19.39 -11.63
CA SER A 326 -27.71 18.13 -11.55
C SER A 326 -28.14 17.66 -12.93
N THR A 327 -28.16 16.35 -13.16
CA THR A 327 -28.62 15.76 -14.42
C THR A 327 -30.14 15.78 -14.53
N THR A 328 -30.67 15.55 -15.72
CA THR A 328 -31.99 14.92 -15.82
C THR A 328 -31.94 13.52 -15.20
N PRO A 329 -33.02 13.02 -14.57
CA PRO A 329 -32.97 11.71 -13.94
C PRO A 329 -32.69 10.57 -14.94
N VAL A 330 -31.78 9.68 -14.57
CA VAL A 330 -31.36 8.51 -15.34
C VAL A 330 -31.97 7.26 -14.70
N SER A 331 -32.73 6.48 -15.47
CA SER A 331 -33.35 5.25 -14.95
C SER A 331 -32.30 4.18 -14.68
N LEU A 332 -32.18 3.75 -13.42
CA LEU A 332 -31.33 2.65 -13.01
C LEU A 332 -32.18 1.48 -12.50
N VAL A 333 -31.63 0.27 -12.58
CA VAL A 333 -32.28 -0.95 -12.11
C VAL A 333 -31.47 -1.47 -10.91
N SER A 334 -32.16 -1.82 -9.82
CA SER A 334 -31.54 -2.35 -8.61
C SER A 334 -30.63 -3.53 -8.92
N GLY A 335 -29.42 -3.52 -8.37
CA GLY A 335 -28.42 -4.58 -8.51
C GLY A 335 -27.79 -4.70 -9.91
N ARG A 336 -28.28 -3.99 -10.93
CA ARG A 336 -27.70 -3.99 -12.28
C ARG A 336 -26.53 -3.02 -12.34
N TRP A 337 -25.38 -3.55 -12.75
CA TRP A 337 -24.21 -2.74 -13.03
C TRP A 337 -24.34 -2.00 -14.37
N VAL A 338 -24.03 -0.71 -14.36
CA VAL A 338 -24.02 0.17 -15.52
C VAL A 338 -22.66 0.86 -15.63
N ASP A 339 -22.21 1.11 -16.85
CA ASP A 339 -20.92 1.77 -17.05
C ASP A 339 -21.00 3.21 -16.56
N PHE A 340 -19.95 3.64 -15.87
CA PHE A 340 -19.90 4.95 -15.24
C PHE A 340 -18.53 5.57 -15.43
N GLU A 341 -18.52 6.80 -15.91
CA GLU A 341 -17.31 7.56 -16.10
C GLU A 341 -17.51 9.00 -15.64
N VAL A 342 -16.53 9.50 -14.90
CA VAL A 342 -16.44 10.92 -14.52
C VAL A 342 -15.15 11.48 -15.07
N ARG A 343 -15.22 12.65 -15.69
CA ARG A 343 -14.05 13.39 -16.14
C ARG A 343 -13.97 14.71 -15.40
N TYR A 344 -12.74 15.13 -15.14
CA TYR A 344 -12.44 16.36 -14.45
C TYR A 344 -11.34 17.14 -15.17
N LEU A 345 -11.50 18.46 -15.21
CA LEU A 345 -10.53 19.42 -15.75
C LEU A 345 -10.42 20.64 -14.83
N GLU A 346 -9.19 20.94 -14.45
CA GLU A 346 -8.78 22.19 -13.82
C GLU A 346 -8.25 23.15 -14.90
N HIS A 347 -8.80 24.37 -14.93
CA HIS A 347 -8.39 25.41 -15.86
C HIS A 347 -7.57 26.50 -15.15
N GLY A 348 -6.74 27.22 -15.90
CA GLY A 348 -5.91 28.30 -15.34
C GLY A 348 -4.61 27.83 -14.67
N SER A 349 -3.90 28.77 -14.05
CA SER A 349 -2.57 28.56 -13.46
C SER A 349 -2.59 28.05 -12.01
N GLY A 350 -3.76 28.04 -11.37
CA GLY A 350 -3.94 27.62 -9.99
C GLY A 350 -3.91 26.10 -9.79
N SER A 351 -3.91 25.70 -8.51
CA SER A 351 -4.15 24.33 -8.08
C SER A 351 -5.65 24.05 -7.96
N PRO A 352 -6.10 22.83 -8.25
CA PRO A 352 -7.51 22.47 -8.16
C PRO A 352 -8.04 22.59 -6.73
N SER A 353 -9.31 22.97 -6.58
CA SER A 353 -9.93 23.11 -5.26
C SER A 353 -10.79 21.91 -4.87
N HIS A 354 -11.64 21.39 -5.76
CA HIS A 354 -12.50 20.26 -5.45
C HIS A 354 -13.07 19.51 -6.67
N LEU A 355 -13.44 18.24 -6.45
CA LEU A 355 -14.29 17.44 -7.33
C LEU A 355 -15.20 16.56 -6.48
N MET A 356 -16.51 16.64 -6.69
CA MET A 356 -17.51 15.89 -5.95
C MET A 356 -18.60 15.39 -6.89
N VAL A 357 -18.91 14.10 -6.79
CA VAL A 357 -20.06 13.51 -7.46
C VAL A 357 -20.92 12.80 -6.43
N GLN A 358 -22.20 13.18 -6.43
CA GLN A 358 -23.24 12.65 -5.56
C GLN A 358 -24.42 12.18 -6.40
N TRP A 359 -25.32 11.43 -5.78
CA TRP A 359 -26.58 11.04 -6.40
C TRP A 359 -27.75 11.25 -5.43
N SER A 360 -28.96 11.24 -5.97
CA SER A 360 -30.20 11.14 -5.21
C SER A 360 -31.24 10.36 -6.02
N CYS A 361 -32.25 9.83 -5.36
CA CYS A 361 -33.37 9.14 -5.98
C CYS A 361 -34.67 9.46 -5.23
N PRO A 362 -35.86 9.12 -5.77
CA PRO A 362 -37.14 9.38 -5.09
C PRO A 362 -37.22 8.81 -3.66
N SER A 363 -36.68 7.61 -3.43
CA SER A 363 -36.64 6.99 -2.09
C SER A 363 -35.60 7.59 -1.14
N SER A 364 -34.55 8.23 -1.68
CA SER A 364 -33.53 8.97 -0.93
C SER A 364 -33.29 10.33 -1.60
N PRO A 365 -34.19 11.31 -1.38
CA PRO A 365 -34.19 12.57 -2.13
C PRO A 365 -33.03 13.51 -1.74
N THR A 366 -32.39 13.25 -0.60
CA THR A 366 -31.20 13.98 -0.15
C THR A 366 -30.00 13.52 -0.96
N ARG A 367 -29.20 14.48 -1.47
CA ARG A 367 -27.94 14.18 -2.14
C ARG A 367 -27.00 13.43 -1.21
N ALA A 368 -26.46 12.33 -1.67
CA ALA A 368 -25.49 11.53 -0.94
C ALA A 368 -24.35 11.12 -1.87
N THR A 369 -23.16 10.89 -1.30
CA THR A 369 -22.07 10.26 -2.03
C THR A 369 -22.51 8.88 -2.51
N ILE A 370 -22.12 8.50 -3.72
CA ILE A 370 -22.36 7.15 -4.23
C ILE A 370 -21.64 6.18 -3.28
N PRO A 371 -22.35 5.19 -2.70
CA PRO A 371 -21.71 4.25 -1.78
C PRO A 371 -20.55 3.53 -2.46
N THR A 372 -19.43 3.38 -1.74
CA THR A 372 -18.26 2.64 -2.22
C THR A 372 -18.66 1.23 -2.67
N SER A 373 -19.53 0.56 -1.90
CA SER A 373 -20.15 -0.75 -2.22
C SER A 373 -20.88 -0.81 -3.56
N ASN A 374 -21.22 0.34 -4.13
CA ASN A 374 -21.99 0.50 -5.35
C ASN A 374 -21.12 0.91 -6.53
N MET A 375 -19.79 0.90 -6.38
CA MET A 375 -18.82 1.22 -7.40
C MET A 375 -17.85 0.04 -7.60
N ARG A 376 -17.58 -0.31 -8.86
CA ARG A 376 -16.53 -1.25 -9.25
C ARG A 376 -15.62 -0.62 -10.31
N PRO A 377 -14.30 -0.79 -10.25
CA PRO A 377 -13.38 -0.08 -11.12
C PRO A 377 -13.31 -0.73 -12.49
N ALA A 378 -12.92 0.07 -13.49
CA ALA A 378 -12.61 -0.46 -14.80
C ALA A 378 -11.38 -1.38 -14.71
N ARG A 379 -11.46 -2.56 -15.34
CA ARG A 379 -10.30 -3.46 -15.50
C ARG A 379 -9.33 -2.83 -16.51
N LYS A 380 -8.02 -2.94 -16.24
CA LYS A 380 -6.97 -2.47 -17.17
C LYS A 380 -6.94 -3.28 -18.45
#